data_AF-A0AAW4CIF1-F1
#
_entry.id   AF-A0AAW4CIF1-F1
#
_cell.length_a   1.000
_cell.length_b   1.000
_cell.length_c   1.000
_cell.angle_alpha   90.00
_cell.angle_beta   90.00
_cell.angle_gamma   90.00
#
_symmetry.space_group_name_H-M   'P 1'
#
loop_
_entity.id
_entity.type
_entity.pdbx_description
1 polymer ?
#
loop_
_entity_poly.entity_id
_entity_poly.type
_entity_poly.pdbx_seq_one_letter_code
_entity_poly.pdbx_strand_id
1 'polypeptide(L)'
;MKNNPLVLFVGCCAIPLILAYGALKFDWLPTAITNNGEFLRQEIKLKNWPQNNPKQWTIALNYSNECNTPCSEQLNALNNLYVALGKNQGKVDMAVMGSPYNKNLPWKIITEQQSLNPASLYLIDHMGLVVLEYPFKVEPQENRLVQKGLLKDLKKLLNYSRSS
;
A
#
# COMPACT_ATOMS: atom_id res chain seq x y z
N MET A 1 -53.96 -18.18 12.87
CA MET A 1 -52.92 -17.31 13.47
C MET A 1 -53.02 -15.95 12.79
N LYS A 2 -53.27 -14.86 13.53
CA LYS A 2 -53.51 -13.53 12.96
C LYS A 2 -52.15 -12.90 12.63
N ASN A 3 -51.79 -12.81 11.35
CA ASN A 3 -50.53 -12.20 10.93
C ASN A 3 -50.60 -10.70 11.17
N ASN A 4 -49.75 -10.17 12.06
CA ASN A 4 -49.60 -8.74 12.27
C ASN A 4 -48.55 -8.21 11.29
N PRO A 5 -48.94 -7.46 10.24
CA PRO A 5 -48.00 -6.96 9.22
C PRO A 5 -46.88 -6.10 9.82
N LEU A 6 -47.15 -5.45 10.96
CA LEU A 6 -46.17 -4.68 11.72
C LEU A 6 -45.05 -5.55 12.29
N VAL A 7 -45.34 -6.77 12.75
CA VAL A 7 -44.32 -7.71 13.26
C VAL A 7 -43.46 -8.24 12.10
N LEU A 8 -44.08 -8.49 10.95
CA LEU A 8 -43.36 -8.92 9.75
C LEU A 8 -42.40 -7.83 9.26
N PHE A 9 -42.84 -6.58 9.26
CA PHE A 9 -42.03 -5.42 8.87
C PHE A 9 -40.84 -5.23 9.83
N VAL A 10 -41.09 -5.22 11.15
CA VAL A 10 -40.03 -5.10 12.14
C VAL A 10 -39.04 -6.27 12.05
N GLY A 11 -39.53 -7.50 11.86
CA GLY A 11 -38.68 -8.67 11.65
C GLY A 11 -37.79 -8.53 10.41
N CYS A 12 -38.35 -8.08 9.28
CA CYS A 12 -37.60 -7.87 8.04
C CYS A 12 -36.48 -6.84 8.19
N CYS A 13 -36.64 -5.82 9.04
CA CYS A 13 -35.61 -4.81 9.30
C CYS A 13 -34.60 -5.24 10.39
N ALA A 14 -35.07 -5.88 11.45
CA ALA A 14 -34.24 -6.23 12.60
C ALA A 14 -33.36 -7.47 12.33
N ILE A 15 -33.86 -8.47 11.61
CA ILE A 15 -33.13 -9.71 11.34
C ILE A 15 -31.80 -9.46 10.61
N PRO A 16 -31.74 -8.67 9.51
CA PRO A 16 -30.47 -8.37 8.85
C PRO A 16 -29.45 -7.66 9.75
N LEU A 17 -29.90 -6.75 10.63
CA LEU A 17 -29.03 -6.02 11.55
C LEU A 17 -28.46 -6.93 12.64
N ILE A 18 -29.28 -7.81 13.22
CA ILE A 18 -28.85 -8.78 14.23
C ILE A 18 -27.86 -9.77 13.62
N LEU A 19 -28.14 -10.26 12.41
CA LEU A 19 -27.24 -11.16 11.69
C LEU A 19 -25.90 -10.49 11.37
N ALA A 20 -25.91 -9.23 10.92
CA ALA A 20 -24.68 -8.48 10.65
C ALA A 20 -23.84 -8.27 11.93
N TYR A 21 -24.48 -7.88 13.04
CA TYR A 21 -23.81 -7.74 14.33
C TYR A 21 -23.23 -9.08 14.83
N GLY A 22 -23.98 -10.17 14.67
CA GLY A 22 -23.51 -11.52 14.98
C GLY A 22 -22.30 -11.92 14.14
N ALA A 23 -22.35 -11.69 12.83
CA ALA A 23 -21.24 -11.99 11.92
C ALA A 23 -19.95 -11.25 12.29
N LEU A 24 -20.06 -9.99 12.76
CA LEU A 24 -18.93 -9.21 13.28
C LEU A 24 -18.41 -9.77 14.61
N LYS A 25 -19.29 -10.17 15.53
CA LYS A 25 -18.92 -10.63 16.87
C LYS A 25 -18.29 -12.03 16.88
N PHE A 26 -18.66 -12.88 15.92
CA PHE A 26 -18.18 -14.26 15.82
C PHE A 26 -17.07 -14.44 14.76
N ASP A 27 -16.43 -13.36 14.31
CA ASP A 27 -15.38 -13.38 13.27
C ASP A 27 -15.78 -14.17 12.01
N TRP A 28 -17.07 -14.13 11.64
CA TRP A 28 -17.58 -14.81 10.44
C TRP A 28 -17.18 -14.07 9.15
N LEU A 29 -16.64 -12.85 9.28
CA LEU A 29 -16.09 -12.13 8.15
C LEU A 29 -14.76 -12.78 7.71
N PRO A 30 -14.57 -13.02 6.40
CA PRO A 30 -13.32 -13.56 5.91
C PRO A 30 -12.19 -12.59 6.23
N THR A 31 -11.18 -13.06 6.97
CA THR A 31 -9.93 -12.34 7.25
C THR A 31 -8.99 -12.31 6.03
N ALA A 32 -9.43 -12.83 4.89
CA ALA A 32 -8.65 -12.91 3.66
C ALA A 32 -8.40 -11.51 3.10
N ILE A 33 -7.26 -10.94 3.46
CA ILE A 33 -6.74 -9.70 2.89
C ILE A 33 -6.40 -9.97 1.42
N THR A 34 -7.12 -9.34 0.49
CA THR A 34 -6.84 -9.51 -0.95
C THR A 34 -5.58 -8.74 -1.40
N ASN A 35 -5.04 -7.90 -0.52
CA ASN A 35 -3.86 -7.08 -0.71
C ASN A 35 -2.73 -7.59 0.19
N ASN A 36 -1.49 -7.47 -0.27
CA ASN A 36 -0.30 -7.88 0.47
C ASN A 36 0.29 -6.72 1.30
N GLY A 37 0.02 -5.47 0.91
CA GLY A 37 0.37 -4.28 1.67
C GLY A 37 -0.67 -3.92 2.73
N GLU A 38 -0.24 -3.17 3.74
CA GLU A 38 -1.10 -2.66 4.81
C GLU A 38 -1.46 -1.20 4.54
N PHE A 39 -2.71 -0.81 4.81
CA PHE A 39 -3.09 0.60 4.74
C PHE A 39 -2.47 1.37 5.90
N LEU A 40 -2.02 2.59 5.61
CA LEU A 40 -1.60 3.50 6.67
C LEU A 40 -2.78 3.83 7.59
N ARG A 41 -2.50 3.89 8.90
CA ARG A 41 -3.50 4.29 9.90
C ARG A 41 -3.84 5.77 9.84
N GLN A 42 -2.92 6.58 9.31
CA GLN A 42 -3.05 8.02 9.19
C GLN A 42 -2.75 8.42 7.75
N GLU A 43 -3.53 9.37 7.25
CA GLU A 43 -3.32 9.92 5.91
C GLU A 43 -2.03 10.73 5.88
N ILE A 44 -1.12 10.36 4.97
CA ILE A 44 0.14 11.09 4.75
C ILE A 44 0.15 11.57 3.30
N LYS A 45 0.05 12.88 3.13
CA LYS A 45 0.14 13.55 1.82
C LYS A 45 1.44 14.31 1.70
N LEU A 46 2.21 14.03 0.66
CA LEU A 46 3.51 14.64 0.43
C LEU A 46 3.35 16.10 0.00
N LYS A 47 3.92 17.03 0.78
CA LYS A 47 3.75 18.49 0.58
C LYS A 47 4.30 18.99 -0.76
N ASN A 48 5.44 18.45 -1.20
CA ASN A 48 6.15 18.89 -2.40
C ASN A 48 6.05 17.87 -3.54
N TRP A 49 4.85 17.33 -3.77
CA TRP A 49 4.64 16.32 -4.81
C TRP A 49 4.72 16.94 -6.21
N PRO A 50 5.52 16.38 -7.14
CA PRO A 50 5.61 16.90 -8.50
C PRO A 50 4.28 16.78 -9.24
N GLN A 51 3.73 17.94 -9.64
CA GLN A 51 2.44 18.03 -10.33
C GLN A 51 2.57 17.87 -11.86
N ASN A 52 3.78 17.93 -12.40
CA ASN A 52 3.96 17.84 -13.85
C ASN A 52 4.00 16.37 -14.30
N ASN A 53 2.91 15.95 -14.95
CA ASN A 53 2.71 14.65 -15.57
C ASN A 53 3.11 13.46 -14.65
N PRO A 54 2.57 13.38 -13.41
CA PRO A 54 2.91 12.30 -12.49
C PRO A 54 2.47 10.96 -13.08
N LYS A 55 3.33 9.94 -12.95
CA LYS A 55 2.94 8.57 -13.24
C LYS A 55 1.85 8.13 -12.26
N GLN A 56 1.08 7.11 -12.65
CA GLN A 56 -0.10 6.66 -11.90
C GLN A 56 0.22 6.28 -10.45
N TRP A 57 1.39 5.68 -10.24
CA TRP A 57 1.88 5.23 -8.95
C TRP A 57 3.38 5.49 -8.81
N THR A 58 3.85 5.60 -7.58
CA THR A 58 5.28 5.62 -7.24
C THR A 58 5.56 4.61 -6.15
N ILE A 59 6.62 3.81 -6.34
CA ILE A 59 7.19 2.97 -5.28
C ILE A 59 8.28 3.78 -4.59
N ALA A 60 8.12 4.06 -3.30
CA ALA A 60 9.07 4.84 -2.54
C ALA A 60 9.67 4.04 -1.39
N LEU A 61 10.99 4.09 -1.24
CA LEU A 61 11.69 3.62 -0.03
C LEU A 61 11.72 4.75 1.00
N ASN A 62 11.36 4.48 2.25
CA ASN A 62 11.65 5.39 3.35
C ASN A 62 13.08 5.17 3.85
N TYR A 63 14.00 6.04 3.43
CA TYR A 63 15.40 6.04 3.82
C TYR A 63 15.60 7.02 4.98
N SER A 64 15.51 6.50 6.20
CA SER A 64 15.82 7.26 7.41
C SER A 64 17.26 7.04 7.86
N ASN A 65 17.81 7.96 8.66
CA ASN A 65 19.17 7.81 9.21
C ASN A 65 19.30 6.63 10.20
N GLU A 66 18.17 6.06 10.63
CA GLU A 66 18.10 4.96 11.60
C GLU A 66 18.25 3.56 10.96
N CYS A 67 18.26 3.44 9.63
CA CYS A 67 18.11 2.15 8.93
C CYS A 67 19.30 1.73 8.04
N ASN A 68 20.53 2.14 8.35
CA ASN A 68 21.73 1.95 7.50
C ASN A 68 21.75 0.65 6.66
N THR A 69 21.83 -0.53 7.29
CA THR A 69 21.90 -1.81 6.54
C THR A 69 20.56 -2.18 5.87
N PRO A 70 19.41 -2.20 6.56
CA PRO A 70 18.10 -2.46 5.94
C PRO A 70 17.77 -1.56 4.74
N CYS A 71 18.11 -0.27 4.83
CA CYS A 71 17.85 0.69 3.76
C CYS A 71 18.77 0.50 2.56
N SER A 72 20.03 0.09 2.78
CA SER A 72 20.92 -0.31 1.68
C SER A 72 20.39 -1.53 0.93
N GLU A 73 19.91 -2.55 1.65
CA GLU A 73 19.29 -3.73 1.05
C GLU A 73 18.03 -3.39 0.27
N GLN A 74 17.15 -2.56 0.84
CA GLN A 74 15.92 -2.15 0.19
C GLN A 74 16.16 -1.20 -0.99
N LEU A 75 17.23 -0.42 -0.96
CA LEU A 75 17.64 0.39 -2.10
C LEU A 75 18.04 -0.48 -3.29
N ASN A 76 18.74 -1.60 -3.04
CA ASN A 76 19.02 -2.60 -4.07
C ASN A 76 17.73 -3.30 -4.55
N ALA A 77 16.80 -3.59 -3.64
CA ALA A 77 15.50 -4.15 -4.00
C ALA A 77 14.70 -3.20 -4.89
N LEU A 78 14.80 -1.88 -4.69
CA LEU A 78 14.15 -0.86 -5.51
C LEU A 78 14.55 -0.98 -6.99
N ASN A 79 15.83 -1.24 -7.27
CA ASN A 79 16.31 -1.50 -8.64
C ASN A 79 15.68 -2.76 -9.24
N ASN A 80 15.64 -3.85 -8.47
CA ASN A 80 15.06 -5.12 -8.91
C ASN A 80 13.55 -5.00 -9.14
N LEU A 81 12.85 -4.25 -8.29
CA LEU A 81 11.43 -3.94 -8.45
C LEU A 81 11.21 -3.18 -9.76
N TYR A 82 12.01 -2.16 -10.03
CA TYR A 82 11.91 -1.41 -11.29
C TYR A 82 12.06 -2.31 -12.52
N VAL A 83 13.05 -3.21 -12.53
CA VAL A 83 13.24 -4.19 -13.61
C VAL A 83 12.03 -5.13 -13.71
N ALA A 84 11.53 -5.64 -12.57
CA ALA A 84 10.40 -6.56 -12.51
C ALA A 84 9.07 -5.95 -12.98
N LEU A 85 8.94 -4.61 -12.99
CA LEU A 85 7.78 -3.93 -13.57
C LEU A 85 7.65 -4.19 -15.09
N GLY A 86 8.76 -4.42 -15.80
CA GLY A 86 8.79 -4.66 -17.24
C GLY A 86 7.97 -3.64 -18.04
N LYS A 87 6.94 -4.08 -18.74
CA LYS A 87 6.04 -3.21 -19.53
C LYS A 87 5.32 -2.11 -18.72
N ASN A 88 5.28 -2.22 -17.39
CA ASN A 88 4.65 -1.23 -16.52
C ASN A 88 5.61 -0.12 -16.05
N GLN A 89 6.90 -0.16 -16.41
CA GLN A 89 7.89 0.88 -16.05
C GLN A 89 7.46 2.30 -16.50
N GLY A 90 6.74 2.41 -17.62
CA GLY A 90 6.19 3.69 -18.08
C GLY A 90 5.06 4.27 -17.22
N LYS A 91 4.47 3.46 -16.32
CA LYS A 91 3.32 3.84 -15.50
C LYS A 91 3.63 4.02 -14.01
N VAL A 92 4.83 3.64 -13.60
CA VAL A 92 5.26 3.64 -12.20
C VAL A 92 6.60 4.33 -12.08
N ASP A 93 6.72 5.23 -11.11
CA ASP A 93 7.99 5.86 -10.75
C ASP A 93 8.62 5.19 -9.53
N MET A 94 9.92 5.41 -9.36
CA MET A 94 10.67 4.99 -8.18
C MET A 94 11.19 6.22 -7.45
N ALA A 95 11.12 6.20 -6.12
CA ALA A 95 11.58 7.28 -5.29
C ALA A 95 12.29 6.78 -4.01
N VAL A 96 13.08 7.66 -3.42
CA VAL A 96 13.68 7.49 -2.10
C VAL A 96 13.29 8.71 -1.28
N MET A 97 12.62 8.50 -0.16
CA MET A 97 12.29 9.55 0.81
C MET A 97 13.44 9.65 1.80
N GLY A 98 14.03 10.83 1.95
CA GLY A 98 15.17 11.08 2.84
C GLY A 98 16.48 11.30 2.09
N SER A 99 17.59 11.12 2.80
CA SER A 99 18.93 11.46 2.30
C SER A 99 19.81 10.21 2.19
N PRO A 100 19.77 9.47 1.08
CA PRO A 100 20.64 8.33 0.86
C PRO A 100 22.10 8.74 0.82
N TYR A 101 22.99 7.88 1.32
CA TYR A 101 24.44 8.14 1.33
C TYR A 101 25.00 8.37 -0.07
N ASN A 102 24.56 7.56 -1.04
CA ASN A 102 24.89 7.75 -2.45
C ASN A 102 23.88 8.72 -3.09
N LYS A 103 24.34 9.91 -3.50
CA LYS A 103 23.51 10.91 -4.20
C LYS A 103 23.32 10.62 -5.68
N ASN A 104 24.12 9.73 -6.28
CA ASN A 104 24.03 9.35 -7.69
C ASN A 104 23.06 8.18 -7.89
N LEU A 105 21.85 8.31 -7.36
CA LEU A 105 20.79 7.32 -7.57
C LEU A 105 19.96 7.73 -8.80
N PRO A 106 19.53 6.76 -9.62
CA PRO A 106 18.64 7.04 -10.75
C PRO A 106 17.19 7.36 -10.32
N TRP A 107 16.93 7.40 -9.00
CA TRP A 107 15.59 7.53 -8.42
C TRP A 107 15.35 8.93 -7.89
N LYS A 108 14.08 9.35 -7.90
CA LYS A 108 13.67 10.66 -7.39
C LYS A 108 13.91 10.74 -5.88
N ILE A 109 14.54 11.81 -5.41
CA ILE A 109 14.70 12.06 -3.97
C ILE A 109 13.58 12.98 -3.49
N ILE A 110 12.88 12.56 -2.44
CA ILE A 110 11.78 13.29 -1.81
C ILE A 110 12.16 13.54 -0.34
N THR A 111 11.57 14.56 0.28
CA THR A 111 11.75 14.84 1.71
C THR A 111 11.42 13.63 2.58
N GLU A 112 12.26 13.36 3.58
CA GLU A 112 12.08 12.31 4.58
C GLU A 112 10.71 12.42 5.26
N GLN A 113 10.08 11.28 5.56
CA GLN A 113 8.84 11.21 6.31
C GLN A 113 9.10 10.47 7.63
N GLN A 114 9.28 11.22 8.72
CA GLN A 114 9.61 10.67 10.04
C GLN A 114 8.49 9.81 10.64
N SER A 115 7.24 10.00 10.22
CA SER A 115 6.09 9.20 10.65
C SER A 115 5.97 7.85 9.94
N LEU A 116 6.81 7.60 8.93
CA LEU A 116 6.85 6.32 8.21
C LEU A 116 7.92 5.41 8.81
N ASN A 117 7.65 4.11 8.78
CA ASN A 117 8.60 3.10 9.23
C ASN A 117 9.86 3.11 8.34
N PRO A 118 11.08 3.15 8.94
CA PRO A 118 12.34 3.07 8.20
C PRO A 118 12.45 1.75 7.41
N ALA A 119 13.13 1.79 6.26
CA ALA A 119 13.34 0.65 5.34
C ALA A 119 12.09 0.03 4.70
N SER A 120 10.88 0.39 5.12
CA SER A 120 9.65 -0.01 4.42
C SER A 120 9.57 0.61 3.03
N LEU A 121 8.90 -0.11 2.14
CA LEU A 121 8.49 0.38 0.82
C LEU A 121 7.05 0.87 0.88
N TYR A 122 6.73 1.88 0.09
CA TYR A 122 5.41 2.49 0.07
C TYR A 122 4.90 2.66 -1.35
N LEU A 123 3.59 2.48 -1.54
CA LEU A 123 2.90 2.88 -2.76
C LEU A 123 2.25 4.25 -2.56
N ILE A 124 2.61 5.17 -3.43
CA ILE A 124 2.13 6.55 -3.44
C ILE A 124 1.35 6.76 -4.73
N ASP A 125 0.17 7.37 -4.64
CA ASP A 125 -0.64 7.68 -5.81
C ASP A 125 -0.10 8.87 -6.61
N HIS A 126 -0.71 9.13 -7.76
CA HIS A 126 -0.37 10.27 -8.63
C HIS A 126 -0.56 11.66 -7.97
N MET A 127 -1.29 11.78 -6.85
CA MET A 127 -1.51 13.02 -6.10
C MET A 127 -0.55 13.17 -4.90
N GLY A 128 0.35 12.21 -4.69
CA GLY A 128 1.31 12.22 -3.58
C GLY A 128 0.73 11.71 -2.25
N LEU A 129 -0.39 11.00 -2.29
CA LEU A 129 -0.94 10.30 -1.12
C LEU A 129 -0.21 8.98 -0.93
N VAL A 130 0.35 8.75 0.26
CA VAL A 130 0.92 7.44 0.63
C VAL A 130 -0.23 6.51 1.01
N VAL A 131 -0.39 5.40 0.29
CA VAL A 131 -1.58 4.54 0.40
C VAL A 131 -1.30 3.23 1.12
N LEU A 132 -0.26 2.50 0.68
CA LEU A 132 0.07 1.17 1.20
C LEU A 132 1.52 1.12 1.68
N GLU A 133 1.72 0.46 2.82
CA GLU A 133 3.01 0.09 3.37
C GLU A 133 3.35 -1.37 3.06
N TYR A 134 4.62 -1.61 2.76
CA TYR A 134 5.23 -2.92 2.61
C TYR A 134 6.45 -2.99 3.54
N PRO A 135 6.31 -3.61 4.72
CA PRO A 135 7.32 -3.56 5.76
C PRO A 135 8.58 -4.35 5.38
N PHE A 136 9.75 -3.80 5.73
CA PHE A 136 11.00 -4.55 5.62
C PHE A 136 10.97 -5.79 6.53
N LYS A 137 11.49 -6.91 6.04
CA LYS A 137 11.72 -8.11 6.84
C LYS A 137 13.20 -8.43 6.85
N VAL A 138 13.72 -8.75 8.04
CA VAL A 138 15.14 -9.10 8.24
C VAL A 138 15.47 -10.40 7.51
N GLU A 139 14.55 -11.36 7.51
CA GLU A 139 14.72 -12.62 6.78
C GLU A 139 14.59 -12.39 5.26
N PRO A 140 15.64 -12.67 4.45
CA PRO A 140 15.63 -12.34 3.02
C PRO A 140 14.51 -13.00 2.23
N GLN A 141 14.12 -14.22 2.59
CA GLN A 141 13.02 -14.93 1.93
C GLN A 141 11.68 -14.23 2.19
N GLU A 142 11.42 -13.81 3.42
CA GLU A 142 10.21 -13.08 3.77
C GLU A 142 10.18 -11.71 3.09
N ASN A 143 11.31 -10.99 3.07
CA ASN A 143 11.39 -9.68 2.41
C ASN A 143 11.10 -9.78 0.90
N ARG A 144 11.60 -10.84 0.26
CA ARG A 144 11.27 -11.16 -1.15
C ARG A 144 9.78 -11.45 -1.35
N LEU A 145 9.12 -12.12 -0.41
CA LEU A 145 7.68 -12.35 -0.46
C LEU A 145 6.89 -11.04 -0.35
N VAL A 146 7.31 -10.12 0.53
CA VAL A 146 6.72 -8.77 0.64
C VAL A 146 6.85 -8.01 -0.68
N GLN A 147 8.04 -7.99 -1.27
CA GLN A 147 8.30 -7.34 -2.56
C GLN A 147 7.47 -7.95 -3.71
N LYS A 148 7.32 -9.28 -3.73
CA LYS A 148 6.44 -9.97 -4.69
C LYS A 148 4.97 -9.59 -4.47
N GLY A 149 4.54 -9.46 -3.22
CA GLY A 149 3.22 -8.96 -2.83
C GLY A 149 2.97 -7.55 -3.36
N LEU A 150 3.92 -6.64 -3.19
CA LEU A 150 3.88 -5.29 -3.75
C LEU A 150 3.64 -5.30 -5.25
N LEU A 151 4.43 -6.08 -6.00
CA LEU A 151 4.26 -6.18 -7.45
C LEU A 151 2.88 -6.74 -7.86
N LYS A 152 2.33 -7.68 -7.09
CA LYS A 152 1.01 -8.26 -7.33
C LYS A 152 -0.09 -7.23 -7.12
N ASP A 153 -0.04 -6.49 -6.01
CA ASP A 153 -1.01 -5.44 -5.69
C ASP A 153 -0.94 -4.32 -6.72
N LEU A 154 0.27 -3.85 -7.06
CA LEU A 154 0.47 -2.80 -8.04
C LEU A 154 -0.03 -3.21 -9.43
N LYS A 155 0.21 -4.46 -9.86
CA LYS A 155 -0.34 -4.99 -11.12
C LYS A 155 -1.87 -4.96 -11.13
N LYS A 156 -2.51 -5.30 -9.99
CA LYS A 156 -3.97 -5.25 -9.83
C LYS A 156 -4.47 -3.80 -9.94
N LEU A 157 -3.84 -2.85 -9.24
CA LEU A 157 -4.18 -1.43 -9.29
C LEU A 157 -4.04 -0.84 -10.72
N LEU A 158 -2.94 -1.14 -11.42
CA LEU A 158 -2.71 -0.68 -12.80
C LEU A 158 -3.65 -1.29 -13.85
N ASN A 159 -4.26 -2.44 -13.54
CA ASN A 159 -5.26 -3.04 -14.42
C ASN A 159 -6.63 -2.38 -14.22
N TYR A 160 -7.01 -2.07 -12.98
CA TYR A 160 -8.28 -1.39 -12.71
C TYR A 160 -8.30 0.06 -13.18
N SER A 161 -7.18 0.78 -13.11
CA SER A 161 -7.07 2.16 -13.61
C SER A 161 -7.26 2.31 -15.13
N ARG A 162 -7.31 1.20 -15.89
CA ARG A 162 -7.58 1.20 -17.34
C ARG A 162 -9.08 1.26 -17.68
N SER A 163 -9.94 0.97 -16.71
CA SER A 163 -11.38 0.83 -16.90
C SER A 163 -12.19 2.00 -16.35
N SER A 164 -11.53 3.08 -15.93
CA SER A 164 -12.11 4.37 -15.54
C SER A 164 -11.58 5.46 -16.46
#